data_AF-V9DFY6-F1
#
_entry.id   AF-V9DFY6-F1
#
_cell.length_a   1.000
_cell.length_b   1.000
_cell.length_c   1.000
_cell.angle_alpha   90.00
_cell.angle_beta   90.00
_cell.angle_gamma   90.00
#
_symmetry.space_group_name_H-M   'P 1'
#
loop_
_entity.id
_entity.type
_entity.pdbx_description
1 polymer ?
#
loop_
_entity_poly.entity_id
_entity_poly.type
_entity_poly.pdbx_seq_one_letter_code
_entity_poly.pdbx_strand_id
1 'polypeptide(L)'
;MKQRGLTQAQFDAYGTVSIAGIQSRRLDMLYGSYRTVFKLEGSDGGACAGFFWYHDDRSEIDVEIVTMGTSFVNNTISFTSHPSLAADGQPIPDATVLRSLSDPHFQPEVFREYRFDIHPDLGVQYFVDGRLVHVNRRNVPGDGMGGNLQFKLWADGNSWWSGRPSTTDVFLTIKSIVAYFNVSSPDPEWLDGCEAAGGPSQETVCLVN
;
A
#
# COMPACT_ATOMS: atom_id res chain seq x y z
N MET A 1 -2.04 -11.70 -5.43
CA MET A 1 -1.21 -11.07 -6.49
C MET A 1 0.11 -11.83 -6.60
N LYS A 2 0.66 -11.96 -7.80
CA LYS A 2 1.88 -12.74 -8.06
C LYS A 2 2.90 -11.92 -8.84
N GLN A 3 4.14 -11.91 -8.36
CA GLN A 3 5.32 -11.51 -9.11
C GLN A 3 6.10 -12.77 -9.49
N ARG A 4 6.51 -12.88 -10.75
CA ARG A 4 7.29 -14.03 -11.22
C ARG A 4 8.73 -13.93 -10.73
N GLY A 5 9.30 -15.04 -10.25
CA GLY A 5 10.72 -15.12 -9.96
C GLY A 5 11.58 -15.09 -11.22
N LEU A 6 12.78 -14.49 -11.13
CA LEU A 6 13.80 -14.54 -12.17
C LEU A 6 14.97 -15.43 -11.73
N THR A 7 15.30 -16.45 -12.52
CA THR A 7 16.57 -17.16 -12.28
C THR A 7 17.75 -16.20 -12.46
N GLN A 8 18.91 -16.51 -11.86
CA GLN A 8 20.11 -15.67 -12.02
C GLN A 8 20.44 -15.42 -13.50
N ALA A 9 20.35 -16.45 -14.35
CA ALA A 9 20.57 -16.33 -15.79
C ALA A 9 19.55 -15.40 -16.49
N GLN A 10 18.28 -15.42 -16.08
CA GLN A 10 17.26 -14.50 -16.60
C GLN A 10 17.53 -13.06 -16.17
N PHE A 11 17.96 -12.85 -14.93
CA PHE A 11 18.34 -11.54 -14.43
C PHE A 11 19.55 -10.98 -15.18
N ASP A 12 20.63 -11.76 -15.34
CA ASP A 12 21.86 -11.35 -16.03
C ASP A 12 21.63 -11.03 -17.52
N ALA A 13 20.60 -11.63 -18.11
CA ALA A 13 20.15 -11.33 -19.46
C ALA A 13 19.21 -10.11 -19.56
N TYR A 14 19.06 -9.32 -18.50
CA TYR A 14 18.11 -8.20 -18.40
C TYR A 14 16.65 -8.64 -18.67
N GLY A 15 16.28 -9.82 -18.17
CA GLY A 15 14.93 -10.35 -18.30
C GLY A 15 13.90 -9.49 -17.56
N THR A 16 12.69 -9.41 -18.11
CA THR A 16 11.58 -8.69 -17.49
C THR A 16 10.82 -9.56 -16.48
N VAL A 17 10.39 -8.93 -15.39
CA VAL A 17 9.53 -9.53 -14.37
C VAL A 17 8.10 -9.03 -14.53
N SER A 18 7.12 -9.90 -14.28
CA SER A 18 5.72 -9.51 -14.23
C SER A 18 5.42 -8.84 -12.89
N ILE A 19 4.78 -7.68 -12.92
CA ILE A 19 4.23 -7.01 -11.75
C ILE A 19 2.72 -7.23 -11.68
N ALA A 20 2.12 -6.95 -10.52
CA ALA A 20 0.68 -6.99 -10.35
C ALA A 20 0.19 -5.70 -9.66
N GLY A 21 -0.99 -5.23 -10.04
CA GLY A 21 -1.62 -4.06 -9.44
C GLY A 21 -3.13 -4.23 -9.28
N ILE A 22 -3.69 -3.61 -8.24
CA ILE A 22 -5.12 -3.40 -8.04
C ILE A 22 -5.29 -1.91 -7.73
N GLN A 23 -6.28 -1.26 -8.33
CA GLN A 23 -6.63 0.13 -8.03
C GLN A 23 -8.14 0.24 -7.84
N SER A 24 -8.59 1.05 -6.88
CA SER A 24 -9.99 1.37 -6.72
C SER A 24 -10.53 2.16 -7.91
N ARG A 25 -11.77 1.90 -8.32
CA ARG A 25 -12.45 2.72 -9.33
C ARG A 25 -12.71 4.14 -8.84
N ARG A 26 -13.13 4.26 -7.58
CA ARG A 26 -13.29 5.54 -6.87
C ARG A 26 -11.94 6.26 -6.78
N LEU A 27 -11.96 7.54 -7.14
CA LEU A 27 -10.80 8.44 -7.15
C LEU A 27 -10.97 9.64 -6.21
N ASP A 28 -12.03 9.64 -5.40
CA ASP A 28 -12.49 10.74 -4.55
C ASP A 28 -12.32 10.44 -3.05
N MET A 29 -11.57 9.40 -2.69
CA MET A 29 -11.35 9.01 -1.29
C MET A 29 -10.40 10.01 -0.61
N LEU A 30 -10.74 10.52 0.57
CA LEU A 30 -9.87 11.46 1.31
C LEU A 30 -9.88 11.14 2.81
N TYR A 31 -10.59 11.91 3.63
CA TYR A 31 -10.60 11.73 5.07
C TYR A 31 -11.30 10.42 5.41
N GLY A 32 -10.60 9.57 6.15
CA GLY A 32 -11.05 8.20 6.34
C GLY A 32 -10.04 7.28 7.01
N SER A 33 -10.45 6.04 7.19
CA SER A 33 -9.68 4.93 7.72
C SER A 33 -9.57 3.85 6.65
N TYR A 34 -8.36 3.57 6.20
CA TYR A 34 -8.09 2.64 5.11
C TYR A 34 -7.30 1.46 5.65
N ARG A 35 -7.83 0.25 5.44
CA ARG A 35 -7.36 -0.96 6.11
C ARG A 35 -7.23 -2.09 5.13
N THR A 36 -6.23 -2.91 5.36
CA THR A 36 -6.04 -4.15 4.63
C THR A 36 -5.48 -5.22 5.54
N VAL A 37 -5.81 -6.47 5.25
CA VAL A 37 -5.17 -7.62 5.88
C VAL A 37 -4.48 -8.41 4.79
N PHE A 38 -3.15 -8.46 4.83
CA PHE A 38 -2.39 -9.23 3.85
C PHE A 38 -1.15 -9.89 4.47
N LYS A 39 -0.58 -10.83 3.71
CA LYS A 39 0.74 -11.40 3.93
C LYS A 39 1.51 -11.46 2.61
N LEU A 40 2.84 -11.46 2.71
CA LEU A 40 3.77 -11.59 1.60
C LEU A 40 4.66 -12.81 1.83
N GLU A 41 4.71 -13.70 0.85
CA GLU A 41 5.41 -14.99 0.97
C GLU A 41 6.17 -15.35 -0.31
N GLY A 42 7.11 -16.28 -0.17
CA GLY A 42 7.79 -16.92 -1.29
C GLY A 42 8.99 -16.14 -1.84
N SER A 43 9.41 -15.04 -1.22
CA SER A 43 10.57 -14.28 -1.67
C SER A 43 11.89 -14.90 -1.24
N ASP A 44 12.73 -15.21 -2.23
CA ASP A 44 14.18 -15.40 -2.12
C ASP A 44 14.86 -14.27 -2.92
N GLY A 45 14.92 -13.06 -2.35
CA GLY A 45 15.40 -11.85 -3.02
C GLY A 45 14.35 -10.73 -3.13
N GLY A 46 14.63 -9.73 -3.97
CA GLY A 46 13.94 -8.44 -3.97
C GLY A 46 12.52 -8.44 -4.54
N ALA A 47 11.63 -7.79 -3.82
CA ALA A 47 10.28 -7.42 -4.20
C ALA A 47 9.79 -6.30 -3.27
N CYS A 48 8.90 -5.46 -3.78
CA CYS A 48 8.14 -4.50 -3.01
C CYS A 48 6.64 -4.84 -3.11
N ALA A 49 6.00 -5.01 -1.96
CA ALA A 49 4.55 -5.08 -1.84
C ALA A 49 4.06 -3.79 -1.17
N GLY A 50 3.22 -3.03 -1.87
CA GLY A 50 2.72 -1.76 -1.37
C GLY A 50 1.21 -1.67 -1.32
N PHE A 51 0.73 -0.96 -0.30
CA PHE A 51 -0.64 -0.50 -0.12
C PHE A 51 -0.63 1.02 -0.02
N PHE A 52 -1.31 1.68 -0.95
CA PHE A 52 -1.18 3.11 -1.20
C PHE A 52 -2.54 3.79 -1.14
N TRP A 53 -2.56 5.04 -0.69
CA TRP A 53 -3.51 6.04 -1.15
C TRP A 53 -2.78 7.04 -2.04
N TYR A 54 -3.32 7.33 -3.22
CA TYR A 54 -2.65 8.16 -4.23
C TYR A 54 -3.61 9.20 -4.82
N HIS A 55 -3.22 10.47 -4.75
CA HIS A 55 -3.83 11.57 -5.52
C HIS A 55 -2.91 11.98 -6.67
N ASP A 56 -1.65 12.29 -6.36
CA ASP A 56 -0.57 12.62 -7.30
C ASP A 56 0.81 12.38 -6.68
N ASP A 57 1.89 12.59 -7.44
CA ASP A 57 3.27 12.37 -6.98
C ASP A 57 3.72 13.24 -5.79
N ARG A 58 2.91 14.23 -5.41
CA ARG A 58 3.14 15.10 -4.24
C ARG A 58 2.22 14.77 -3.07
N SER A 59 1.26 13.87 -3.26
CA SER A 59 0.18 13.59 -2.33
C SER A 59 -0.14 12.10 -2.39
N GLU A 60 0.66 11.34 -1.66
CA GLU A 60 0.62 9.89 -1.62
C GLU A 60 0.96 9.40 -0.20
N ILE A 61 0.35 8.29 0.21
CA ILE A 61 0.47 7.69 1.54
C ILE A 61 0.69 6.20 1.38
N ASP A 62 1.78 5.69 1.94
CA ASP A 62 2.31 4.37 1.61
C ASP A 62 2.53 3.50 2.83
N VAL A 63 2.20 2.23 2.66
CA VAL A 63 2.72 1.12 3.46
C VAL A 63 3.39 0.14 2.51
N GLU A 64 4.72 0.07 2.56
CA GLU A 64 5.51 -0.73 1.62
C GLU A 64 6.41 -1.71 2.33
N ILE A 65 6.29 -3.00 2.00
CA ILE A 65 7.18 -4.06 2.45
C ILE A 65 8.21 -4.33 1.36
N VAL A 66 9.48 -4.12 1.68
CA VAL A 66 10.62 -4.47 0.85
C VAL A 66 11.25 -5.74 1.40
N THR A 67 11.21 -6.82 0.63
CA THR A 67 11.74 -8.13 1.03
C THR A 67 13.26 -8.09 1.21
N MET A 68 13.82 -9.11 1.84
CA MET A 68 15.27 -9.27 1.91
C MET A 68 15.85 -9.44 0.50
N GLY A 69 16.92 -8.69 0.20
CA GLY A 69 17.46 -8.60 -1.15
C GLY A 69 18.68 -7.70 -1.20
N THR A 70 18.90 -7.05 -2.34
CA THR A 70 20.13 -6.27 -2.59
C THR A 70 19.92 -4.76 -2.51
N SER A 71 18.73 -4.28 -2.12
CA SER A 71 18.49 -2.84 -1.99
C SER A 71 19.01 -2.28 -0.67
N PHE A 72 19.19 -0.96 -0.62
CA PHE A 72 19.64 -0.26 0.58
C PHE A 72 18.63 -0.31 1.73
N VAL A 73 17.34 -0.44 1.43
CA VAL A 73 16.24 -0.53 2.41
C VAL A 73 15.68 -1.94 2.53
N ASN A 74 16.39 -2.97 2.06
CA ASN A 74 15.90 -4.34 2.09
C ASN A 74 15.53 -4.81 3.51
N ASN A 75 14.63 -5.81 3.60
CA ASN A 75 14.17 -6.37 4.86
C ASN A 75 13.50 -5.33 5.79
N THR A 76 12.73 -4.42 5.20
CA THR A 76 12.00 -3.39 5.93
C THR A 76 10.54 -3.27 5.51
N ILE A 77 9.74 -2.71 6.42
CA ILE A 77 8.47 -2.05 6.09
C ILE A 77 8.63 -0.55 6.25
N SER A 78 8.13 0.21 5.28
CA SER A 78 8.13 1.66 5.21
C SER A 78 6.72 2.20 5.40
N PHE A 79 6.63 3.30 6.15
CA PHE A 79 5.43 4.13 6.28
C PHE A 79 5.78 5.53 5.81
N THR A 80 5.29 5.93 4.63
CA THR A 80 5.69 7.18 3.97
C THR A 80 4.48 8.06 3.68
N SER A 81 4.55 9.35 4.00
CA SER A 81 3.68 10.36 3.38
C SER A 81 4.49 11.25 2.46
N HIS A 82 4.10 11.31 1.20
CA HIS A 82 4.76 12.10 0.19
C HIS A 82 4.40 13.59 0.27
N PRO A 83 5.30 14.48 -0.17
CA PRO A 83 6.67 14.20 -0.60
C PRO A 83 7.56 13.75 0.57
N SER A 84 8.43 12.76 0.31
CA SER A 84 9.45 12.30 1.26
C SER A 84 10.79 13.04 1.13
N LEU A 85 10.99 13.76 0.02
CA LEU A 85 12.16 14.60 -0.24
C LEU A 85 11.75 16.06 -0.44
N ALA A 86 12.58 16.99 0.02
CA ALA A 86 12.45 18.41 -0.24
C ALA A 86 12.94 18.75 -1.66
N ALA A 87 12.72 19.99 -2.09
CA ALA A 87 13.09 20.44 -3.44
C ALA A 87 14.61 20.38 -3.72
N ASP A 88 15.44 20.39 -2.68
CA ASP A 88 16.90 20.23 -2.75
C ASP A 88 17.34 18.75 -2.68
N GLY A 89 16.40 17.81 -2.67
CA GLY A 89 16.62 16.37 -2.59
C GLY A 89 16.92 15.84 -1.20
N GLN A 90 16.92 16.69 -0.16
CA GLN A 90 17.12 16.22 1.21
C GLN A 90 15.88 15.49 1.74
N PRO A 91 16.03 14.43 2.54
CA PRO A 91 14.90 13.78 3.20
C PRO A 91 14.13 14.76 4.09
N ILE A 92 12.81 14.80 3.94
CA ILE A 92 11.94 15.54 4.85
C ILE A 92 11.89 14.75 6.17
N PRO A 93 12.23 15.38 7.31
CA PRO A 93 12.19 14.70 8.60
C PRO A 93 10.82 14.09 8.87
N ASP A 94 10.83 12.85 9.33
CA ASP A 94 9.65 12.04 9.68
C ASP A 94 8.66 11.77 8.54
N ALA A 95 8.99 12.12 7.29
CA ALA A 95 8.14 11.81 6.14
C ALA A 95 8.06 10.30 5.86
N THR A 96 9.17 9.59 6.09
CA THR A 96 9.30 8.14 6.00
C THR A 96 9.80 7.58 7.32
N VAL A 97 9.17 6.52 7.80
CA VAL A 97 9.66 5.71 8.93
C VAL A 97 9.82 4.25 8.49
N LEU A 98 11.02 3.71 8.70
CA LEU A 98 11.33 2.31 8.43
C LEU A 98 11.29 1.48 9.72
N ARG A 99 10.84 0.23 9.58
CA ARG A 99 10.91 -0.82 10.60
C ARG A 99 11.47 -2.09 10.00
N SER A 100 12.22 -2.86 10.78
CA SER A 100 12.77 -4.14 10.30
C SER A 100 11.69 -5.20 10.26
N LEU A 101 11.66 -6.01 9.19
CA LEU A 101 10.80 -7.19 9.09
C LEU A 101 11.25 -8.34 10.01
N SER A 102 12.46 -8.23 10.59
CA SER A 102 12.95 -9.17 11.61
C SER A 102 12.29 -8.95 12.98
N ASP A 103 11.61 -7.82 13.19
CA ASP A 103 10.72 -7.64 14.35
C ASP A 103 9.46 -8.51 14.15
N PRO A 104 9.13 -9.41 15.10
CA PRO A 104 7.95 -10.25 15.00
C PRO A 104 6.64 -9.50 14.79
N HIS A 105 6.54 -8.21 15.13
CA HIS A 105 5.34 -7.41 14.88
C HIS A 105 5.16 -7.03 13.40
N PHE A 106 6.25 -6.98 12.62
CA PHE A 106 6.25 -6.59 11.21
C PHE A 106 6.55 -7.76 10.26
N GLN A 107 6.58 -8.99 10.77
CA GLN A 107 6.86 -10.17 9.97
C GLN A 107 5.86 -10.31 8.79
N PRO A 108 6.33 -10.42 7.54
CA PRO A 108 5.48 -10.34 6.36
C PRO A 108 4.75 -11.65 6.02
N GLU A 109 5.25 -12.82 6.45
CA GLU A 109 4.68 -14.13 6.08
C GLU A 109 3.39 -14.48 6.84
N VAL A 110 2.97 -13.64 7.79
CA VAL A 110 1.72 -13.82 8.55
C VAL A 110 0.72 -12.73 8.17
N PHE A 111 -0.57 -13.06 8.24
CA PHE A 111 -1.61 -12.05 7.98
C PHE A 111 -1.58 -10.99 9.08
N ARG A 112 -1.31 -9.74 8.66
CA ARG A 112 -1.30 -8.55 9.52
C ARG A 112 -2.32 -7.56 9.02
N GLU A 113 -2.96 -6.84 9.93
CA GLU A 113 -3.70 -5.62 9.57
C GLU A 113 -2.70 -4.49 9.36
N TYR A 114 -2.76 -3.85 8.20
CA TYR A 114 -2.11 -2.57 7.93
C TYR A 114 -3.21 -1.52 7.74
N ARG A 115 -3.04 -0.39 8.41
CA ARG A 115 -4.03 0.70 8.38
C ARG A 115 -3.34 2.05 8.35
N PHE A 116 -3.91 2.97 7.58
CA PHE A 116 -3.67 4.39 7.75
C PHE A 116 -4.98 5.16 7.88
N ASP A 117 -4.99 6.15 8.76
CA ASP A 117 -6.08 7.10 8.90
C ASP A 117 -5.63 8.46 8.38
N ILE A 118 -6.46 9.09 7.55
CA ILE A 118 -6.25 10.46 7.05
C ILE A 118 -7.24 11.36 7.78
N HIS A 119 -6.74 12.29 8.58
CA HIS A 119 -7.56 13.24 9.34
C HIS A 119 -6.98 14.66 9.22
N PRO A 120 -7.80 15.71 8.99
CA PRO A 120 -7.30 17.07 8.80
C PRO A 120 -6.49 17.59 10.00
N ASP A 121 -6.98 17.36 11.23
CA ASP A 121 -6.31 17.84 12.44
C ASP A 121 -5.26 16.89 13.04
N LEU A 122 -5.48 15.56 12.94
CA LEU A 122 -4.61 14.57 13.58
C LEU A 122 -3.44 14.15 12.69
N GLY A 123 -3.53 14.41 11.39
CA GLY A 123 -2.58 14.01 10.37
C GLY A 123 -2.83 12.61 9.82
N VAL A 124 -1.81 12.04 9.19
CA VAL A 124 -1.79 10.65 8.71
C VAL A 124 -1.25 9.76 9.80
N GLN A 125 -2.07 8.83 10.30
CA GLN A 125 -1.69 7.92 11.38
C GLN A 125 -1.58 6.49 10.85
N TYR A 126 -0.45 5.84 11.07
CA TYR A 126 -0.18 4.48 10.58
C TYR A 126 -0.27 3.46 11.71
N PHE A 127 -0.90 2.32 11.43
CA PHE A 127 -1.11 1.24 12.39
C PHE A 127 -0.74 -0.11 11.77
N VAL A 128 -0.22 -1.00 12.63
CA VAL A 128 -0.08 -2.43 12.35
C VAL A 128 -0.74 -3.20 13.49
N ASP A 129 -1.66 -4.11 13.16
CA ASP A 129 -2.49 -4.86 14.11
C ASP A 129 -3.11 -3.96 15.20
N GLY A 130 -3.63 -2.79 14.79
CA GLY A 130 -4.25 -1.81 15.68
C GLY A 130 -3.28 -1.00 16.56
N ARG A 131 -1.97 -1.25 16.52
CA ARG A 131 -0.96 -0.47 17.24
C ARG A 131 -0.46 0.69 16.38
N LEU A 132 -0.47 1.90 16.94
CA LEU A 132 0.09 3.08 16.28
C LEU A 132 1.61 2.93 16.09
N VAL A 133 2.08 3.14 14.86
CA VAL A 133 3.50 2.99 14.47
C VAL A 133 4.14 4.34 14.16
N HIS A 134 3.39 5.23 13.48
CA HIS A 134 3.86 6.53 13.03
C HIS A 134 2.71 7.54 12.90
N VAL A 135 3.01 8.82 13.06
CA VAL A 135 2.09 9.92 12.77
C VAL A 135 2.83 10.97 11.96
N ASN A 136 2.31 11.28 10.77
CA ASN A 136 2.79 12.39 9.97
C ASN A 136 1.78 13.54 9.97
N ARG A 137 2.21 14.73 10.40
CA ARG A 137 1.38 15.95 10.41
C ARG A 137 1.77 16.96 9.33
N ARG A 138 2.74 16.62 8.49
CA ARG A 138 3.14 17.41 7.32
C ARG A 138 2.50 16.81 6.09
N ASN A 139 2.18 17.66 5.11
CA ASN A 139 1.66 17.24 3.80
C ASN A 139 0.42 16.33 3.91
N VAL A 140 -0.43 16.57 4.91
CA VAL A 140 -1.70 15.85 5.06
C VAL A 140 -2.59 16.26 3.89
N PRO A 141 -3.16 15.31 3.13
CA PRO A 141 -4.10 15.63 2.06
C PRO A 141 -5.23 16.56 2.54
N GLY A 142 -5.43 17.67 1.83
CA GLY A 142 -6.41 18.70 2.14
C GLY A 142 -7.73 18.52 1.42
N ASP A 143 -8.70 19.39 1.73
CA ASP A 143 -10.00 19.42 1.05
C ASP A 143 -9.85 19.49 -0.48
N GLY A 144 -10.64 18.68 -1.19
CA GLY A 144 -10.61 18.59 -2.64
C GLY A 144 -9.51 17.69 -3.22
N MET A 145 -8.61 17.15 -2.40
CA MET A 145 -7.53 16.26 -2.85
C MET A 145 -7.94 14.79 -2.85
N GLY A 146 -9.10 14.47 -3.45
CA GLY A 146 -9.59 13.09 -3.53
C GLY A 146 -8.61 12.18 -4.26
N GLY A 147 -8.35 10.99 -3.70
CA GLY A 147 -7.43 10.00 -4.24
C GLY A 147 -8.04 8.62 -4.36
N ASN A 148 -7.21 7.67 -4.78
CA ASN A 148 -7.58 6.27 -4.97
C ASN A 148 -6.71 5.34 -4.13
N LEU A 149 -7.21 4.15 -3.82
CA LEU A 149 -6.44 3.12 -3.14
C LEU A 149 -5.80 2.19 -4.15
N GLN A 150 -4.54 1.83 -3.91
CA GLN A 150 -3.81 0.92 -4.77
C GLN A 150 -3.14 -0.19 -3.97
N PHE A 151 -3.00 -1.35 -4.61
CA PHE A 151 -2.03 -2.37 -4.24
C PHE A 151 -1.08 -2.58 -5.41
N LYS A 152 0.21 -2.73 -5.11
CA LYS A 152 1.19 -3.14 -6.10
C LYS A 152 2.09 -4.21 -5.53
N LEU A 153 2.51 -5.14 -6.38
CA LEU A 153 3.59 -6.08 -6.12
C LEU A 153 4.55 -6.01 -7.30
N TRP A 154 5.77 -5.57 -7.04
CA TRP A 154 6.73 -5.24 -8.10
C TRP A 154 8.19 -5.43 -7.68
N ALA A 155 9.04 -5.63 -8.68
CA ALA A 155 10.47 -5.52 -8.57
C ALA A 155 11.02 -4.97 -9.89
N ASP A 156 11.95 -4.04 -9.82
CA ASP A 156 12.46 -3.30 -10.99
C ASP A 156 13.99 -3.21 -11.02
N GLY A 157 14.69 -3.80 -10.05
CA GLY A 157 16.15 -3.73 -9.98
C GLY A 157 16.69 -2.47 -9.29
N ASN A 158 15.84 -1.54 -8.86
CA ASN A 158 16.26 -0.30 -8.23
C ASN A 158 16.93 -0.58 -6.88
N SER A 159 18.23 -0.25 -6.77
CA SER A 159 19.01 -0.45 -5.55
C SER A 159 18.51 0.36 -4.35
N TRP A 160 17.73 1.41 -4.57
CA TRP A 160 17.14 2.20 -3.50
C TRP A 160 15.85 1.61 -2.93
N TRP A 161 15.20 0.66 -3.63
CA TRP A 161 13.91 0.12 -3.21
C TRP A 161 13.79 -1.39 -3.39
N SER A 162 13.27 -1.88 -4.52
CA SER A 162 12.99 -3.31 -4.68
C SER A 162 14.24 -4.19 -4.80
N GLY A 163 15.37 -3.63 -5.26
CA GLY A 163 16.60 -4.37 -5.51
C GLY A 163 16.45 -5.38 -6.65
N ARG A 164 17.40 -6.32 -6.75
CA ARG A 164 17.32 -7.39 -7.74
C ARG A 164 16.08 -8.26 -7.48
N PRO A 165 15.22 -8.51 -8.48
CA PRO A 165 14.04 -9.36 -8.34
C PRO A 165 14.34 -10.72 -7.73
N SER A 166 13.41 -11.24 -6.94
CA SER A 166 13.51 -12.57 -6.32
C SER A 166 13.71 -13.69 -7.35
N THR A 167 14.43 -14.74 -6.96
CA THR A 167 14.63 -15.97 -7.74
C THR A 167 13.42 -16.90 -7.73
N THR A 168 12.49 -16.68 -6.82
CA THR A 168 11.26 -17.44 -6.64
C THR A 168 10.03 -16.56 -6.86
N ASP A 169 8.89 -17.20 -7.12
CA ASP A 169 7.63 -16.47 -7.23
C ASP A 169 7.24 -15.85 -5.90
N VAL A 170 6.91 -14.56 -5.91
CA VAL A 170 6.48 -13.81 -4.73
C VAL A 170 4.96 -13.63 -4.77
N PHE A 171 4.31 -13.91 -3.65
CA PHE A 171 2.85 -13.86 -3.52
C PHE A 171 2.43 -12.86 -2.46
N LEU A 172 1.71 -11.83 -2.88
CA LEU A 172 0.96 -10.94 -1.99
C LEU A 172 -0.47 -11.46 -1.89
N THR A 173 -0.81 -12.05 -0.73
CA THR A 173 -2.15 -12.61 -0.48
C THR A 173 -2.95 -11.64 0.37
N ILE A 174 -4.00 -11.07 -0.21
CA ILE A 174 -4.87 -10.09 0.43
C ILE A 174 -6.12 -10.81 0.92
N LYS A 175 -6.35 -10.78 2.23
CA LYS A 175 -7.54 -11.34 2.88
C LYS A 175 -8.74 -10.39 2.81
N SER A 176 -8.49 -9.08 2.97
CA SER A 176 -9.53 -8.06 2.92
C SER A 176 -8.95 -6.69 2.62
N ILE A 177 -9.73 -5.86 1.93
CA ILE A 177 -9.48 -4.42 1.74
C ILE A 177 -10.75 -3.72 2.23
N VAL A 178 -10.61 -2.78 3.15
CA VAL A 178 -11.74 -2.05 3.74
C VAL A 178 -11.41 -0.57 3.79
N ALA A 179 -12.29 0.26 3.23
CA ALA A 179 -12.16 1.70 3.23
C ALA A 179 -13.38 2.32 3.92
N TYR A 180 -13.13 3.12 4.96
CA TYR A 180 -14.15 3.92 5.64
C TYR A 180 -13.87 5.39 5.36
N PHE A 181 -14.65 6.02 4.49
CA PHE A 181 -14.47 7.43 4.13
C PHE A 181 -15.82 8.06 3.84
N ASN A 182 -15.88 9.39 3.99
CA ASN A 182 -17.08 10.13 3.64
C ASN A 182 -17.10 10.38 2.13
N VAL A 183 -18.28 10.29 1.54
CA VAL A 183 -18.54 10.65 0.15
C VAL A 183 -19.50 11.83 0.10
N SER A 184 -19.28 12.77 -0.81
CA SER A 184 -20.21 13.89 -1.04
C SER A 184 -21.37 13.51 -1.97
N SER A 185 -21.22 12.42 -2.73
CA SER A 185 -22.26 11.83 -3.56
C SER A 185 -22.22 10.29 -3.55
N PRO A 186 -23.39 9.64 -3.65
CA PRO A 186 -23.46 8.19 -3.90
C PRO A 186 -22.79 7.87 -5.25
N ASP A 187 -22.16 6.71 -5.35
CA ASP A 187 -21.65 6.21 -6.64
C ASP A 187 -22.78 5.49 -7.38
N PRO A 188 -23.23 6.01 -8.54
CA PRO A 188 -24.29 5.37 -9.31
C PRO A 188 -23.96 3.92 -9.69
N GLU A 189 -22.69 3.60 -10.01
CA GLU A 189 -22.31 2.21 -10.32
C GLU A 189 -22.34 1.32 -9.09
N TRP A 190 -22.06 1.86 -7.90
CA TRP A 190 -22.24 1.13 -6.65
C TRP A 190 -23.71 0.84 -6.38
N LEU A 191 -24.61 1.78 -6.69
CA LEU A 191 -26.06 1.57 -6.58
C LEU A 191 -26.52 0.48 -7.55
N ASP A 192 -26.10 0.54 -8.81
CA ASP A 192 -26.40 -0.47 -9.83
C ASP A 192 -25.84 -1.85 -9.43
N GLY A 193 -24.61 -1.88 -8.92
CA GLY A 193 -23.96 -3.09 -8.42
C GLY A 193 -24.66 -3.67 -7.20
N CYS A 194 -25.13 -2.82 -6.28
CA CYS A 194 -25.94 -3.24 -5.15
C CYS A 194 -27.25 -3.89 -5.61
N GLU A 195 -27.97 -3.24 -6.53
CA GLU A 195 -29.22 -3.77 -7.08
C GLU A 195 -28.99 -5.11 -7.79
N ALA A 196 -27.92 -5.21 -8.59
CA ALA A 196 -27.52 -6.45 -9.24
C ALA A 196 -27.16 -7.58 -8.24
N ALA A 197 -26.66 -7.24 -7.06
CA ALA A 197 -26.39 -8.16 -5.96
C ALA A 197 -27.64 -8.50 -5.11
N GLY A 198 -28.84 -8.14 -5.58
CA GLY A 198 -30.11 -8.42 -4.91
C GLY A 198 -30.60 -7.32 -3.96
N GLY A 199 -29.95 -6.15 -3.98
CA GLY A 199 -30.31 -5.00 -3.14
C GLY A 199 -30.00 -5.20 -1.65
N PRO A 200 -30.32 -4.21 -0.79
CA PRO A 200 -30.13 -4.33 0.65
C PRO A 200 -30.87 -5.54 1.24
N SER A 201 -30.14 -6.47 1.86
CA SER A 201 -30.67 -7.70 2.47
C SER A 201 -29.85 -8.13 3.70
N GLN A 202 -30.13 -9.31 4.26
CA GLN A 202 -29.29 -9.92 5.31
C GLN A 202 -27.94 -10.38 4.77
N GLU A 203 -27.83 -10.66 3.47
CA GLU A 203 -26.62 -11.18 2.82
C GLU A 203 -25.85 -10.08 2.06
N THR A 204 -26.56 -9.05 1.60
CA THR A 204 -26.02 -7.93 0.83
C THR A 204 -26.22 -6.63 1.60
N VAL A 205 -25.15 -6.07 2.17
CA VAL A 205 -25.22 -4.81 2.91
C VAL A 205 -24.91 -3.65 1.98
N CYS A 206 -25.94 -2.91 1.58
CA CYS A 206 -25.82 -1.66 0.85
C CYS A 206 -26.41 -0.51 1.66
N LEU A 207 -25.56 0.39 2.16
CA LEU A 207 -25.99 1.55 2.93
C LEU A 207 -25.40 2.81 2.29
N VAL A 208 -26.29 3.70 1.84
CA VAL A 208 -25.99 5.11 1.56
C VAL A 208 -26.78 5.90 2.59
N ASN A 209 -26.10 6.52 3.54
CA ASN A 209 -26.72 7.37 4.54
C ASN A 209 -26.81 8.81 4.06
#